data_AF-A0A2K4ZPB7-F1
#
_entry.id   AF-A0A2K4ZPB7-F1
#
_cell.length_a   1.000
_cell.length_b   1.000
_cell.length_c   1.000
_cell.angle_alpha   90.00
_cell.angle_beta   90.00
_cell.angle_gamma   90.00
#
_symmetry.space_group_name_H-M   'P 1'
#
loop_
_entity.id
_entity.type
_entity.pdbx_description
1 polymer ?
#
loop_
_entity_poly.entity_id
_entity_poly.type
_entity_poly.pdbx_seq_one_letter_code
_entity_poly.pdbx_strand_id
1 'polypeptide(L)'
;MKKQDKENLQSKKLTDSLLVSCLAACEPVISKNAYFEKKWANCGQSYNGCYQYECQLWMGYREKLRSLLLPIYSMKIIIQMTKSCKDKATRQEVLKVIRMIEKNDYELV
;
A
#
# COMPACT_ATOMS: atom_id res chain seq x y z
N MET A 1 -0.42 12.21 -0.39
CA MET A 1 -0.93 12.08 -1.76
C MET A 1 -1.23 13.48 -2.26
N LYS A 2 -0.94 13.80 -3.53
CA LYS A 2 -1.12 15.15 -4.07
C LYS A 2 -2.61 15.47 -4.24
N LYS A 3 -2.95 16.76 -4.37
CA LYS A 3 -4.34 17.21 -4.58
C LYS A 3 -4.96 16.55 -5.82
N GLN A 4 -4.24 16.53 -6.94
CA GLN A 4 -4.70 15.91 -8.18
C GLN A 4 -5.00 14.41 -8.02
N ASP A 5 -4.15 13.67 -7.32
CA ASP A 5 -4.36 12.25 -7.06
C ASP A 5 -5.64 12.02 -6.23
N LYS A 6 -6.00 12.94 -5.32
CA LYS A 6 -7.26 12.86 -4.56
C LYS A 6 -8.49 13.07 -5.44
N GLU A 7 -8.42 13.99 -6.40
CA GLU A 7 -9.47 14.22 -7.39
C GLU A 7 -9.63 13.02 -8.32
N ASN A 8 -8.51 12.43 -8.75
CA ASN A 8 -8.49 11.19 -9.53
C ASN A 8 -9.11 10.02 -8.75
N LEU A 9 -8.79 9.90 -7.45
CA LEU A 9 -9.37 8.89 -6.57
C LEU A 9 -10.90 9.05 -6.40
N GLN A 10 -11.42 10.28 -6.43
CA GLN A 10 -12.87 10.50 -6.44
C GLN A 10 -13.50 10.06 -7.76
N SER A 11 -12.80 10.29 -8.86
CA SER A 11 -13.21 9.91 -10.22
C SER A 11 -12.92 8.45 -10.57
N LYS A 12 -12.45 7.64 -9.60
CA LYS A 12 -12.03 6.24 -9.77
C LYS A 12 -10.92 6.03 -10.82
N LYS A 13 -10.14 7.07 -11.09
CA LYS A 13 -8.97 7.02 -11.98
C LYS A 13 -7.74 6.73 -11.14
N LEU A 14 -7.08 5.60 -11.42
CA LEU A 14 -5.86 5.20 -10.74
C LEU A 14 -4.68 5.53 -11.64
N THR A 15 -3.94 6.56 -11.26
CA THR A 15 -2.70 6.96 -11.92
C THR A 15 -1.49 6.31 -11.26
N ASP A 16 -0.38 6.24 -11.99
CA ASP A 16 0.90 5.75 -11.47
C ASP A 16 1.32 6.48 -10.18
N SER A 17 1.16 7.81 -10.14
CA SER A 17 1.47 8.64 -8.97
C SER A 17 0.65 8.25 -7.74
N LEU A 18 -0.64 7.98 -7.93
CA LEU A 18 -1.56 7.56 -6.88
C LEU A 18 -1.21 6.16 -6.37
N LEU A 19 -0.92 5.22 -7.26
CA LEU A 19 -0.49 3.86 -6.91
C LEU A 19 0.83 3.88 -6.14
N VAL A 20 1.81 4.67 -6.57
CA VAL A 20 3.08 4.88 -5.86
C VAL A 20 2.86 5.51 -4.48
N SER A 21 1.95 6.47 -4.37
CA SER A 21 1.57 7.10 -3.10
C SER A 21 0.97 6.08 -2.11
N CYS A 22 0.16 5.14 -2.62
CA CYS A 22 -0.41 4.04 -1.83
C CYS A 22 0.65 3.02 -1.42
N LEU A 23 1.57 2.66 -2.31
CA LEU A 23 2.70 1.79 -1.99
C LEU A 23 3.57 2.38 -0.87
N ALA A 24 3.87 3.67 -0.96
CA ALA A 24 4.69 4.36 0.05
C ALA A 24 4.02 4.42 1.43
N ALA A 25 2.67 4.37 1.47
CA ALA A 25 1.90 4.28 2.69
C ALA A 25 1.88 2.88 3.31
N CYS A 26 2.01 1.82 2.51
CA CYS A 26 2.06 0.44 2.98
C CYS A 26 3.36 0.12 3.74
N GLU A 27 4.51 0.58 3.25
CA GLU A 27 5.83 0.25 3.78
C GLU A 27 6.02 0.52 5.30
N PRO A 28 5.63 1.68 5.88
CA PRO A 28 5.76 1.90 7.31
C PRO A 28 4.81 1.02 8.15
N VAL A 29 3.66 0.62 7.61
CA VAL A 29 2.73 -0.28 8.32
C VAL A 29 3.32 -1.68 8.40
N ILE A 30 3.80 -2.21 7.28
CA ILE A 30 4.46 -3.51 7.18
C ILE A 30 5.69 -3.53 8.11
N SER A 31 6.57 -2.54 7.98
CA SER A 31 7.82 -2.49 8.76
C SER A 31 7.56 -2.41 10.28
N LYS A 32 6.58 -1.60 10.70
CA LYS A 32 6.22 -1.44 12.11
C LYS A 32 5.63 -2.74 12.69
N ASN A 33 4.74 -3.39 11.96
CA ASN A 33 4.13 -4.64 12.41
C ASN A 33 5.14 -5.79 12.43
N ALA A 34 6.02 -5.90 11.43
CA ALA A 34 7.11 -6.88 11.43
C ALA A 34 8.08 -6.68 12.60
N TYR A 35 8.37 -5.42 12.97
CA TYR A 35 9.17 -5.13 14.17
C TYR A 35 8.46 -5.56 15.44
N PHE A 36 7.17 -5.26 15.60
CA PHE A 36 6.41 -5.65 16.78
C PHE A 36 6.21 -7.15 16.89
N GLU A 37 5.97 -7.85 15.78
CA GLU A 37 5.91 -9.31 15.74
C GLU A 37 7.20 -9.91 16.31
N LYS A 38 8.37 -9.47 15.83
CA LYS A 38 9.67 -9.92 16.35
C LYS A 38 9.90 -9.54 17.81
N LYS A 39 9.54 -8.30 18.19
CA LYS A 39 9.76 -7.78 19.54
C LYS A 39 8.96 -8.55 20.59
N TRP A 40 7.71 -8.89 20.28
CA TRP A 40 6.77 -9.47 21.23
C TRP A 40 6.59 -10.99 21.10
N ALA A 41 7.23 -11.62 20.10
CA ALA A 41 7.19 -13.07 19.89
C ALA A 41 7.55 -13.88 21.15
N ASN A 42 8.55 -13.43 21.91
CA ASN A 42 9.08 -14.18 23.06
C ASN A 42 8.37 -13.85 24.38
N CYS A 43 7.50 -12.84 24.41
CA CYS A 43 6.92 -12.34 25.66
C CYS A 43 5.53 -12.92 25.95
N GLY A 44 4.98 -13.78 25.09
CA GLY A 44 3.56 -14.19 25.14
C GLY A 44 2.57 -13.04 24.93
N GLN A 45 3.08 -11.82 24.72
CA GLN A 45 2.35 -10.57 24.51
C GLN A 45 2.25 -10.19 23.04
N SER A 46 2.59 -11.11 22.12
CA SER A 46 2.05 -11.00 20.76
C SER A 46 0.54 -10.89 20.94
N TYR A 47 -0.05 -9.74 20.60
CA TYR A 47 -1.47 -9.48 20.78
C TYR A 47 -2.25 -10.41 19.85
N ASN A 48 -2.41 -11.66 20.28
CA ASN A 48 -3.06 -12.77 19.60
C ASN A 48 -2.77 -12.85 18.07
N GLY A 49 -1.50 -12.67 17.65
CA GLY A 49 -1.12 -12.71 16.23
C GLY A 49 -1.51 -11.48 15.39
N CYS A 50 -2.00 -10.39 15.98
CA CYS A 50 -2.49 -9.22 15.23
C CYS A 50 -1.41 -8.55 14.38
N TYR A 51 -0.16 -8.50 14.86
CA TYR A 51 0.94 -7.90 14.12
C TYR A 51 1.28 -8.71 12.87
N GLN A 52 1.26 -10.04 12.98
CA GLN A 52 1.46 -10.94 11.84
C GLN A 52 0.33 -10.78 10.81
N TYR A 53 -0.92 -10.80 11.29
CA TYR A 53 -2.10 -10.61 10.44
C TYR A 53 -2.06 -9.27 9.68
N GLU A 54 -1.80 -8.17 10.38
CA GLU A 54 -1.67 -6.85 9.74
C GLU A 54 -0.50 -6.81 8.76
N CYS A 55 0.65 -7.43 9.09
CA CYS A 55 1.77 -7.50 8.17
C CYS A 55 1.40 -8.22 6.86
N GLN A 56 0.77 -9.40 6.97
CA GLN A 56 0.31 -10.19 5.82
C GLN A 56 -0.74 -9.46 5.00
N LEU A 57 -1.73 -8.85 5.66
CA LEU A 57 -2.79 -8.09 5.00
C LEU A 57 -2.22 -6.95 4.15
N TRP A 58 -1.33 -6.14 4.74
CA TRP A 58 -0.73 -5.00 4.05
C TRP A 58 0.30 -5.42 2.99
N MET A 59 0.97 -6.56 3.16
CA MET A 59 1.78 -7.17 2.10
C MET A 59 0.91 -7.57 0.89
N GLY A 60 -0.27 -8.13 1.13
CA GLY A 60 -1.24 -8.44 0.08
C GLY A 60 -1.72 -7.18 -0.65
N TYR A 61 -1.99 -6.08 0.07
CA TYR A 61 -2.32 -4.79 -0.56
C TYR A 61 -1.17 -4.26 -1.42
N ARG A 62 0.06 -4.35 -0.93
CA ARG A 62 1.25 -3.96 -1.68
C ARG A 62 1.41 -4.77 -2.98
N GLU A 63 1.13 -6.07 -2.96
CA GLU A 63 1.18 -6.92 -4.15
C GLU A 63 0.12 -6.53 -5.18
N LYS A 64 -1.13 -6.31 -4.76
CA LYS A 64 -2.21 -5.82 -5.65
C LYS A 64 -1.89 -4.47 -6.29
N LEU A 65 -1.25 -3.57 -5.54
CA LEU A 65 -0.83 -2.27 -6.09
C LEU A 65 0.34 -2.43 -7.09
N ARG A 66 1.30 -3.30 -6.79
CA ARG A 66 2.44 -3.58 -7.69
C ARG A 66 2.00 -4.24 -8.98
N SER A 67 1.01 -5.14 -8.95
CA SER A 67 0.54 -5.83 -10.15
C SER A 67 -0.01 -4.88 -11.22
N LEU A 68 -0.54 -3.72 -10.83
CA LEU A 68 -1.01 -2.71 -11.78
C LEU A 68 0.13 -1.89 -12.42
N LEU A 69 1.28 -1.78 -11.74
CA LEU A 69 2.45 -1.04 -12.24
C LEU A 69 3.44 -1.92 -13.03
N LEU A 70 3.46 -3.22 -12.74
CA LEU A 70 4.38 -4.19 -13.36
C LEU A 70 4.33 -4.29 -14.88
N PRO A 71 3.19 -4.04 -15.57
CA PRO A 71 3.16 -4.01 -17.03
C PRO A 71 4.00 -2.89 -17.65
N ILE A 72 4.27 -1.82 -16.89
CA ILE A 72 4.94 -0.60 -17.39
C ILE A 72 6.34 -0.47 -16.79
N TYR A 73 6.50 -0.84 -15.51
CA TYR A 73 7.74 -0.63 -14.76
C TYR A 73 8.31 -1.93 -14.22
N SER A 74 9.63 -2.06 -14.27
CA SER A 74 10.32 -3.12 -13.52
C SER A 74 10.13 -2.94 -12.01
N MET A 75 10.17 -4.06 -11.26
CA MET A 75 10.09 -4.04 -9.80
C MET A 75 11.14 -3.10 -9.15
N LYS A 76 12.34 -3.02 -9.72
CA LYS A 76 13.41 -2.12 -9.26
C LYS A 76 12.98 -0.65 -9.33
N ILE A 77 12.35 -0.25 -10.44
CA ILE A 77 11.85 1.11 -10.64
C ILE A 77 10.70 1.40 -9.69
N ILE A 78 9.75 0.47 -9.52
CA ILE A 78 8.64 0.61 -8.56
C ILE A 78 9.16 0.83 -7.14
N ILE A 79 10.17 0.06 -6.70
CA ILE A 79 10.79 0.22 -5.38
C ILE A 79 11.45 1.61 -5.26
N GLN A 80 12.15 2.08 -6.28
CA GLN A 80 12.79 3.39 -6.27
C GLN A 80 11.77 4.53 -6.16
N MET A 81 10.70 4.49 -6.96
CA MET A 81 9.60 5.47 -6.90
C MET A 81 8.90 5.46 -5.54
N THR A 82 8.66 4.26 -4.99
CA THR A 82 8.02 4.10 -3.67
C THR A 82 8.88 4.73 -2.57
N LYS A 83 10.20 4.53 -2.60
CA LYS A 83 11.13 5.08 -1.61
C LYS A 83 11.27 6.60 -1.70
N SER A 84 11.22 7.17 -2.90
CA SER A 84 11.35 8.63 -3.12
C SER A 84 10.04 9.39 -2.89
N CYS A 85 8.90 8.68 -2.79
CA CYS A 85 7.59 9.30 -2.60
C CYS A 85 7.45 9.95 -1.22
N LYS A 86 7.33 11.29 -1.21
CA LYS A 86 7.07 12.10 -0.01
C LYS A 86 5.58 12.22 0.31
N ASP A 87 4.76 12.34 -0.73
CA ASP A 87 3.32 12.56 -0.61
C ASP A 87 2.59 11.22 -0.45
N LYS A 88 2.73 10.56 0.70
CA LYS A 88 2.11 9.25 0.98
C LYS A 88 0.59 9.33 1.08
N ALA A 89 -0.12 8.30 0.66
CA ALA A 89 -1.55 8.17 0.92
C ALA A 89 -1.80 7.92 2.41
N THR A 90 -3.00 8.22 2.87
CA THR A 90 -3.50 7.79 4.18
C THR A 90 -3.93 6.33 4.11
N ARG A 91 -4.04 5.67 5.29
CA ARG A 91 -4.53 4.28 5.33
C ARG A 91 -5.93 4.13 4.74
N GLN A 92 -6.81 5.10 4.98
CA GLN A 92 -8.17 5.10 4.45
C GLN A 92 -8.19 5.19 2.92
N GLU A 93 -7.32 6.02 2.34
CA GLU A 93 -7.17 6.13 0.88
C GLU A 93 -6.66 4.82 0.27
N VAL A 94 -5.66 4.17 0.88
CA VAL A 94 -5.18 2.85 0.45
C VAL A 94 -6.33 1.83 0.44
N LEU A 95 -7.09 1.74 1.54
CA LEU A 95 -8.23 0.82 1.63
C LEU A 95 -9.32 1.12 0.60
N LYS A 96 -9.51 2.40 0.23
CA LYS A 96 -10.45 2.80 -0.82
C LYS A 96 -9.96 2.30 -2.19
N VAL A 97 -8.68 2.47 -2.49
CA VAL A 97 -8.06 1.97 -3.73
C VAL A 97 -8.14 0.45 -3.81
N ILE A 98 -7.79 -0.26 -2.75
CA ILE A 98 -7.87 -1.73 -2.72
C ILE A 98 -9.30 -2.22 -2.97
N ARG A 99 -10.30 -1.57 -2.36
CA ARG A 99 -11.72 -1.90 -2.62
C ARG A 99 -12.12 -1.66 -4.07
N MET A 100 -11.60 -0.62 -4.72
CA MET A 100 -11.84 -0.40 -6.16
C MET A 100 -11.21 -1.51 -7.00
N ILE A 101 -9.97 -1.90 -6.69
CA ILE A 101 -9.25 -2.98 -7.38
C ILE A 101 -10.01 -4.31 -7.23
N GLU A 102 -10.44 -4.65 -6.02
CA GLU A 102 -11.19 -5.89 -5.73
C GLU A 102 -12.54 -5.96 -6.44
N LYS A 103 -13.19 -4.80 -6.64
CA LYS A 103 -14.46 -4.70 -7.38
C LYS A 103 -14.27 -4.51 -8.88
N ASN A 104 -13.03 -4.41 -9.35
CA ASN A 104 -12.69 -3.98 -10.70
C ASN A 104 -13.40 -2.68 -11.12
N ASP A 105 -13.58 -1.76 -10.17
CA ASP A 105 -14.32 -0.50 -10.31
C ASP A 105 -13.34 0.68 -10.36
N TYR A 106 -12.50 0.69 -11.39
CA TYR A 106 -11.50 1.72 -11.64
C TYR A 106 -11.11 1.79 -13.11
N GLU A 107 -10.56 2.95 -13.50
CA GLU A 107 -9.88 3.16 -14.78
C GLU A 107 -8.40 3.40 -14.50
N LEU A 108 -7.50 2.68 -15.18
CA LEU A 108 -6.07 3.00 -15.18
C LEU A 108 -5.80 4.12 -16.17
N VAL A 109 -5.14 5.17 -15.71
CA VAL A 109 -4.88 6.40 -16.49
C VAL A 109 -3.43 6.82 -16.38
#